data_AF-A0A955NAE8-F1
#
_entry.id   AF-A0A955NAE8-F1
#
_cell.length_a   1.000
_cell.length_b   1.000
_cell.length_c   1.000
_cell.angle_alpha   90.00
_cell.angle_beta   90.00
_cell.angle_gamma   90.00
#
_symmetry.space_group_name_H-M   'P 1'
#
loop_
_entity.id
_entity.type
_entity.pdbx_description
1 polymer ?
#
loop_
_entity_poly.entity_id
_entity_poly.type
_entity_poly.pdbx_seq_one_letter_code
_entity_poly.pdbx_strand_id
1 'polypeptide(L)'
;SHLVNFMRSHASGFFIERLAQQNKISSQTSPSLSDKESELTGFLLNEVINEAQNRQLPLIILNIPVISNGEVISNLPMDRLHVDPSSVHIVDVNKAVYSSHDIDELSYEKDSHPKPLAHQLIGKWLRAFIQQNFWHST
;
A
#
# COMPACT_ATOMS: atom_id res chain seq x y z
N SER A 1 -4.83 -10.35 -19.63
CA SER A 1 -3.86 -10.37 -18.52
C SER A 1 -4.55 -10.39 -17.14
N HIS A 2 -5.67 -9.70 -16.93
CA HIS A 2 -6.37 -9.62 -15.63
C HIS A 2 -6.93 -10.96 -15.11
N LEU A 3 -7.41 -11.86 -15.97
CA LEU A 3 -7.95 -13.17 -15.56
C LEU A 3 -6.88 -14.10 -14.95
N VAL A 4 -5.64 -14.06 -15.47
CA VAL A 4 -4.52 -14.87 -14.96
C VAL A 4 -4.04 -14.36 -13.61
N ASN A 5 -4.02 -13.04 -13.41
CA ASN A 5 -3.73 -12.44 -12.11
C ASN A 5 -4.83 -12.69 -11.10
N PHE A 6 -6.10 -12.65 -11.51
CA PHE A 6 -7.25 -13.00 -10.67
C PHE A 6 -7.19 -14.47 -10.24
N MET A 7 -6.97 -15.40 -11.16
CA MET A 7 -6.83 -16.83 -10.85
C MET A 7 -5.60 -17.12 -9.99
N ARG A 8 -4.48 -16.43 -10.21
CA ARG A 8 -3.25 -16.58 -9.42
C ARG A 8 -3.43 -16.05 -7.99
N SER A 9 -4.02 -14.88 -7.81
CA SER A 9 -4.32 -14.33 -6.49
C SER A 9 -5.37 -15.16 -5.74
N HIS A 10 -6.41 -15.66 -6.42
CA HIS A 10 -7.40 -16.54 -5.80
C HIS A 10 -6.84 -17.92 -5.46
N ALA A 11 -6.01 -18.52 -6.32
CA ALA A 11 -5.37 -19.80 -6.03
C ALA A 11 -4.39 -19.68 -4.85
N SER A 12 -3.63 -18.58 -4.75
CA SER A 12 -2.73 -18.32 -3.61
C SER A 12 -3.49 -18.06 -2.32
N GLY A 13 -4.58 -17.27 -2.35
CA GLY A 13 -5.42 -17.03 -1.18
C GLY A 13 -6.08 -18.32 -0.66
N PHE A 14 -6.68 -19.11 -1.56
CA PHE A 14 -7.33 -20.38 -1.22
C PHE A 14 -6.33 -21.43 -0.68
N PHE A 15 -5.12 -21.51 -1.24
CA PHE A 15 -4.10 -22.43 -0.73
C PHE A 15 -3.57 -22.02 0.65
N ILE A 16 -3.35 -20.73 0.88
CA ILE A 16 -2.89 -20.21 2.18
C ILE A 16 -3.98 -20.41 3.24
N GLU A 17 -5.24 -20.15 2.91
CA GLU A 17 -6.38 -20.34 3.80
C GLU A 17 -6.58 -21.83 4.14
N ARG A 18 -6.48 -22.72 3.14
CA ARG A 18 -6.59 -24.17 3.36
C ARG A 18 -5.41 -24.71 4.17
N LEU A 19 -4.19 -24.23 3.94
CA LEU A 19 -3.01 -24.57 4.75
C LEU A 19 -3.14 -24.04 6.19
N ALA A 20 -3.66 -22.84 6.38
CA ALA A 20 -3.91 -22.28 7.70
C ALA A 20 -4.96 -23.08 8.47
N GLN A 21 -6.08 -23.45 7.82
CA GLN A 21 -7.12 -24.31 8.39
C GLN A 21 -6.59 -25.72 8.73
N GLN A 22 -5.82 -26.34 7.83
CA GLN A 22 -5.22 -27.66 8.06
C GLN A 22 -4.21 -27.66 9.22
N ASN A 23 -3.48 -26.55 9.40
CA ASN A 23 -2.49 -26.41 10.48
C ASN A 23 -3.06 -25.73 11.74
N LYS A 24 -4.38 -25.49 11.83
CA LYS A 24 -5.04 -24.78 12.94
C LYS A 24 -4.39 -23.42 13.25
N ILE A 25 -3.80 -22.79 12.24
CA ILE A 25 -3.28 -21.44 12.35
C ILE A 25 -4.50 -20.54 12.33
N SER A 26 -4.74 -19.82 13.43
CA SER A 26 -5.81 -18.82 13.50
C SER A 26 -5.60 -17.80 12.39
N SER A 27 -6.46 -17.83 11.36
CA SER A 27 -6.45 -16.87 10.26
C SER A 27 -7.21 -15.59 10.61
N GLN A 28 -7.15 -15.16 11.88
CA GLN A 28 -7.65 -13.86 12.26
C GLN A 28 -6.71 -12.81 11.65
N THR A 29 -7.04 -12.36 10.45
CA THR A 29 -6.34 -11.27 9.80
C THR A 29 -6.77 -9.97 10.47
N SER A 30 -5.84 -9.37 11.19
CA SER A 30 -6.01 -8.02 11.72
C SER A 30 -5.86 -7.01 10.57
N PRO A 31 -6.72 -5.99 10.49
CA PRO A 31 -6.52 -4.90 9.54
C PRO A 31 -5.36 -3.96 9.95
N SER A 32 -4.89 -4.06 11.19
CA SER A 32 -3.73 -3.32 11.71
C SER A 32 -2.53 -4.22 11.97
N LEU A 33 -1.33 -3.69 11.79
CA LEU A 33 -0.09 -4.37 12.18
C LEU A 33 0.11 -4.35 13.70
N SER A 34 0.63 -5.44 14.25
CA SER A 34 1.20 -5.46 15.61
C SER A 34 2.54 -4.70 15.67
N ASP A 35 3.01 -4.37 16.88
CA ASP A 35 4.29 -3.67 17.06
C ASP A 35 5.49 -4.39 16.44
N LYS A 36 5.50 -5.73 16.51
CA LYS A 36 6.56 -6.56 15.92
C LYS A 36 6.49 -6.58 14.40
N GLU A 37 5.28 -6.65 13.85
CA GLU A 37 5.08 -6.57 12.40
C GLU A 37 5.47 -5.18 11.88
N SER A 38 5.08 -4.12 12.58
CA SER A 38 5.48 -2.73 12.33
C SER A 38 7.01 -2.57 12.37
N GLU A 39 7.70 -3.21 13.33
CA GLU A 39 9.17 -3.22 13.41
C GLU A 39 9.82 -3.87 12.21
N LEU A 40 9.39 -5.08 11.88
CA LEU A 40 9.94 -5.85 10.78
C LEU A 40 9.67 -5.16 9.44
N THR A 41 8.46 -4.64 9.25
CA THR A 41 8.09 -3.87 8.05
C THR A 41 8.93 -2.61 7.93
N GLY A 42 9.13 -1.86 9.03
CA GLY A 42 9.99 -0.67 9.04
C GLY A 42 11.44 -1.01 8.67
N PHE A 43 11.99 -2.07 9.25
CA PHE A 43 13.34 -2.56 8.92
C PHE A 43 13.49 -2.90 7.43
N LEU A 44 12.57 -3.71 6.89
CA LEU A 44 12.61 -4.10 5.48
C LEU A 44 12.43 -2.92 4.51
N LEU A 45 11.56 -1.96 4.86
CA LEU A 45 11.37 -0.76 4.06
C LEU A 45 12.61 0.14 4.07
N ASN A 46 13.32 0.24 5.20
CA ASN A 46 14.58 0.97 5.26
C ASN A 46 15.65 0.34 4.35
N GLU A 47 15.72 -0.99 4.24
CA GLU A 47 16.64 -1.64 3.28
C GLU A 47 16.31 -1.27 1.82
N VAL A 48 15.03 -1.21 1.47
CA VAL A 48 14.59 -0.76 0.13
C VAL A 48 14.93 0.72 -0.11
N ILE A 49 14.70 1.57 0.89
CA ILE A 49 15.04 2.99 0.86
C ILE A 49 16.56 3.17 0.65
N ASN A 50 17.37 2.51 1.47
CA ASN A 50 18.83 2.57 1.39
C ASN A 50 19.32 2.13 0.01
N GLU A 51 18.79 1.03 -0.52
CA GLU A 51 19.18 0.56 -1.85
C GLU A 51 18.78 1.52 -2.97
N ALA A 52 17.59 2.12 -2.90
CA ALA A 52 17.15 3.13 -3.86
C ALA A 52 18.07 4.37 -3.82
N GLN A 53 18.41 4.84 -2.62
CA GLN A 53 19.32 5.98 -2.41
C GLN A 53 20.73 5.68 -2.93
N ASN A 54 21.28 4.51 -2.61
CA ASN A 54 22.60 4.08 -3.10
C ASN A 54 22.67 4.05 -4.63
N ARG A 55 21.56 3.68 -5.28
CA ARG A 55 21.43 3.66 -6.74
C ARG A 55 20.99 5.00 -7.34
N GLN A 56 20.77 6.03 -6.52
CA GLN A 56 20.25 7.33 -6.94
C GLN A 56 18.93 7.21 -7.73
N LEU A 57 18.09 6.26 -7.33
CA LEU A 57 16.78 6.05 -7.93
C LEU A 57 15.71 6.79 -7.11
N PRO A 58 14.87 7.62 -7.74
CA PRO A 58 13.75 8.23 -7.03
C PRO A 58 12.77 7.14 -6.60
N LEU A 59 12.45 7.11 -5.30
CA LEU A 59 11.52 6.15 -4.72
C LEU A 59 10.25 6.86 -4.27
N ILE A 60 9.10 6.37 -4.71
CA ILE A 60 7.79 6.85 -4.27
C ILE A 60 7.08 5.70 -3.54
N ILE A 61 6.81 5.88 -2.26
CA ILE A 61 6.08 4.92 -1.43
C ILE A 61 4.65 5.43 -1.25
N LEU A 62 3.69 4.67 -1.77
CA LEU A 62 2.27 4.97 -1.62
C LEU A 62 1.72 4.25 -0.38
N ASN A 63 1.41 5.01 0.67
CA ASN A 63 0.71 4.52 1.84
C ASN A 63 -0.80 4.45 1.55
N ILE A 64 -1.23 3.36 0.93
CA ILE A 64 -2.64 3.10 0.63
C ILE A 64 -3.30 2.60 1.92
N PRO A 65 -4.32 3.30 2.45
CA PRO A 65 -4.98 2.86 3.68
C PRO A 65 -5.80 1.58 3.43
N VAL A 66 -5.91 0.76 4.47
CA VAL A 66 -6.92 -0.29 4.55
C VAL A 66 -8.22 0.37 5.02
N ILE A 67 -9.29 0.19 4.27
CA ILE A 67 -10.62 0.66 4.66
C ILE A 67 -11.42 -0.57 5.13
N SER A 68 -11.80 -0.58 6.40
CA SER A 68 -12.54 -1.70 7.00
C SER A 68 -13.55 -1.17 8.00
N ASN A 69 -14.80 -1.63 7.92
CA ASN A 69 -15.89 -1.24 8.81
C ASN A 69 -16.07 0.30 8.97
N GLY A 70 -15.83 1.06 7.90
CA GLY A 70 -15.89 2.53 7.91
C GLY A 70 -14.67 3.23 8.52
N GLU A 71 -13.69 2.48 9.02
CA GLU A 71 -12.43 3.01 9.52
C GLU A 71 -11.34 3.00 8.45
N VAL A 72 -10.51 4.04 8.46
CA VAL A 72 -9.35 4.19 7.57
C VAL A 72 -8.09 3.91 8.39
N ILE A 73 -7.42 2.80 8.09
CA ILE A 73 -6.25 2.31 8.82
C ILE A 73 -5.00 2.48 7.95
N SER A 74 -4.02 3.21 8.47
CA SER A 74 -2.71 3.41 7.86
C SER A 74 -1.69 2.49 8.54
N ASN A 75 -1.16 1.52 7.79
CA ASN A 75 -0.20 0.54 8.31
C ASN A 75 1.26 0.87 8.01
N LEU A 76 1.56 1.99 7.35
CA LEU A 76 2.95 2.39 7.12
C LEU A 76 3.61 2.86 8.45
N PRO A 77 4.71 2.24 8.90
CA PRO A 77 5.36 2.55 10.19
C PRO A 77 6.22 3.82 10.07
N MET A 78 5.58 4.97 9.87
CA MET A 78 6.23 6.26 9.57
C MET A 78 7.31 6.67 10.58
N ASP A 79 7.10 6.37 11.85
CA ASP A 79 8.02 6.65 12.96
C ASP A 79 9.33 5.84 12.90
N ARG A 80 9.37 4.79 12.07
CA ARG A 80 10.49 3.85 11.95
C ARG A 80 11.24 3.96 10.62
N LEU A 81 10.85 4.89 9.76
CA LEU A 81 11.45 5.07 8.43
C LEU A 81 12.51 6.18 8.46
N HIS A 82 13.70 5.87 7.95
CA HIS A 82 14.79 6.84 7.75
C HIS A 82 14.78 7.31 6.30
N VAL A 83 14.12 8.43 6.05
CA VAL A 83 13.88 8.92 4.69
C VAL A 83 14.69 10.19 4.42
N ASP A 84 15.36 10.23 3.27
CA ASP A 84 15.84 11.48 2.70
C ASP A 84 14.75 12.03 1.77
N PRO A 85 14.11 13.16 2.10
CA PRO A 85 13.00 13.70 1.31
C PRO A 85 13.41 14.17 -0.08
N SER A 86 14.72 14.28 -0.39
CA SER A 86 15.20 14.62 -1.72
C SER A 86 15.16 13.46 -2.71
N SER A 87 15.10 12.22 -2.22
CA SER A 87 15.16 11.00 -3.05
C SER A 87 14.03 10.01 -2.76
N VAL A 88 13.37 10.13 -1.60
CA VAL A 88 12.26 9.29 -1.19
C VAL A 88 11.04 10.14 -0.87
N HIS A 89 9.92 9.83 -1.54
CA HIS A 89 8.64 10.48 -1.33
C HIS A 89 7.64 9.49 -0.75
N ILE A 90 7.21 9.73 0.49
CA ILE A 90 6.11 8.96 1.09
C ILE A 90 4.81 9.75 0.92
N VAL A 91 3.80 9.09 0.35
CA VAL A 91 2.51 9.68 0.05
C VAL A 91 1.44 9.00 0.90
N ASP A 92 0.82 9.77 1.80
CA ASP A 92 -0.43 9.38 2.45
C ASP A 92 -1.56 9.49 1.43
N VAL A 93 -1.97 8.36 0.86
CA VAL A 93 -2.97 8.33 -0.22
C VAL A 93 -4.34 8.82 0.27
N ASN A 94 -4.67 8.57 1.54
CA ASN A 94 -5.93 9.05 2.10
C ASN A 94 -5.99 10.59 2.02
N LYS A 95 -4.92 11.26 2.46
CA LYS A 95 -4.86 12.72 2.47
C LYS A 95 -4.65 13.31 1.08
N ALA A 96 -3.73 12.74 0.30
CA ALA A 96 -3.29 13.32 -0.96
C ALA A 96 -4.23 13.03 -2.15
N VAL A 97 -4.95 11.91 -2.10
CA VAL A 97 -5.73 11.40 -3.24
C VAL A 97 -7.21 11.29 -2.91
N TYR A 98 -7.55 10.76 -1.73
CA TYR A 98 -8.93 10.43 -1.38
C TYR A 98 -9.69 11.54 -0.64
N SER A 99 -9.01 12.62 -0.21
CA SER A 99 -9.58 13.66 0.66
C SER A 99 -10.83 14.38 0.14
N SER A 100 -11.12 14.29 -1.16
CA SER A 100 -12.29 14.89 -1.80
C SER A 100 -13.42 13.90 -2.12
N HIS A 101 -13.30 12.64 -1.71
CA HIS A 101 -14.25 11.58 -2.03
C HIS A 101 -14.74 10.89 -0.76
N ASP A 102 -16.00 10.45 -0.78
CA ASP A 102 -16.54 9.63 0.30
C ASP A 102 -15.94 8.22 0.25
N ILE A 103 -15.66 7.66 1.42
CA ILE A 103 -15.04 6.33 1.57
C ILE A 103 -15.83 5.25 0.85
N ASP A 104 -17.16 5.36 0.86
CA ASP A 104 -18.08 4.42 0.20
C ASP A 104 -17.94 4.42 -1.33
N GLU A 105 -17.42 5.48 -1.94
CA GLU A 105 -17.11 5.51 -3.37
C GLU A 105 -15.80 4.77 -3.69
N LEU A 106 -14.93 4.63 -2.70
CA LEU A 106 -13.56 4.16 -2.84
C LEU A 106 -13.35 2.72 -2.35
N SER A 107 -14.19 2.23 -1.45
CA SER A 107 -14.11 0.87 -0.89
C SER A 107 -15.40 0.09 -1.04
N TYR A 108 -15.28 -1.24 -1.03
CA TYR A 108 -16.43 -2.12 -0.88
C TYR A 108 -16.69 -2.39 0.60
N GLU A 109 -17.95 -2.63 0.96
CA GLU A 109 -18.35 -2.89 2.35
C GLU A 109 -17.78 -4.21 2.92
N LYS A 110 -17.59 -5.21 2.05
CA LYS A 110 -17.16 -6.58 2.43
C LYS A 110 -15.83 -7.00 1.80
N ASP A 111 -15.18 -6.11 1.08
CA ASP A 111 -13.93 -6.39 0.37
C ASP A 111 -12.94 -5.25 0.64
N SER A 112 -11.77 -5.61 1.15
CA SER A 112 -10.68 -4.69 1.49
C SER A 112 -9.96 -4.15 0.26
N HIS A 113 -10.25 -4.65 -0.95
CA HIS A 113 -9.69 -4.09 -2.17
C HIS A 113 -10.34 -2.74 -2.51
N PRO A 114 -9.55 -1.73 -2.92
CA PRO A 114 -10.11 -0.48 -3.39
C PRO A 114 -10.96 -0.69 -4.66
N LYS A 115 -12.02 0.11 -4.80
CA LYS A 115 -12.83 0.16 -6.03
C LYS A 115 -11.99 0.62 -7.24
N PRO A 116 -12.45 0.38 -8.47
CA PRO A 116 -11.77 0.86 -9.67
C PRO A 116 -11.53 2.38 -9.68
N LEU A 117 -12.45 3.16 -9.10
CA LEU A 117 -12.31 4.62 -8.96
C LEU A 117 -11.08 4.97 -8.13
N ALA A 118 -10.86 4.32 -6.99
CA ALA A 118 -9.71 4.56 -6.12
C ALA A 118 -8.38 4.33 -6.85
N HIS A 119 -8.28 3.25 -7.64
CA HIS A 119 -7.11 2.98 -8.49
C HIS A 119 -6.92 4.06 -9.56
N GLN A 120 -8.00 4.54 -10.18
CA GLN A 120 -7.94 5.61 -11.17
C GLN A 120 -7.46 6.93 -10.57
N LEU A 121 -7.93 7.27 -9.37
CA LEU A 121 -7.52 8.49 -8.66
C LEU A 121 -6.03 8.43 -8.30
N ILE A 122 -5.55 7.31 -7.74
CA ILE A 122 -4.12 7.10 -7.48
C ILE A 122 -3.32 7.27 -8.77
N GLY A 123 -3.75 6.63 -9.86
CA GLY A 123 -3.03 6.71 -11.15
C GLY A 123 -2.97 8.13 -11.73
N LYS A 124 -4.06 8.90 -11.63
CA LYS A 124 -4.09 10.31 -12.06
C LYS A 124 -3.14 11.17 -11.22
N TRP A 125 -3.22 11.02 -9.89
CA TRP A 125 -2.37 11.76 -8.96
C TRP A 125 -0.90 11.44 -9.18
N LEU A 126 -0.55 10.15 -9.27
CA LEU A 126 0.84 9.70 -9.45
C LEU A 126 1.43 10.22 -10.76
N ARG A 127 0.65 10.22 -11.85
CA ARG A 127 1.09 10.81 -13.13
C ARG A 127 1.43 12.30 -12.97
N ALA A 128 0.53 13.07 -12.36
CA ALA A 128 0.76 14.50 -12.14
C ALA A 128 1.96 14.75 -11.23
N PHE A 129 2.07 13.99 -10.14
CA PHE A 129 3.21 14.04 -9.22
C PHE A 129 4.53 13.78 -9.95
N ILE A 130 4.59 12.75 -10.80
CA ILE A 130 5.81 12.43 -11.53
C ILE A 130 6.16 13.54 -12.54
N GLN A 131 5.15 14.08 -13.23
CA GLN A 131 5.31 15.22 -14.15
C GLN A 131 5.91 16.44 -13.48
N GLN A 132 5.39 16.79 -12.32
CA GLN A 132 5.82 17.97 -11.59
C GLN A 132 7.22 17.81 -10.95
N ASN A 133 7.58 16.62 -10.48
CA ASN A 133 8.77 16.44 -9.64
C ASN A 133 9.98 15.85 -10.38
N PHE A 134 9.79 15.14 -11.50
CA PHE A 134 10.90 14.45 -12.19
C PHE A 134 11.04 14.77 -13.67
N TRP A 135 10.00 15.28 -14.34
CA TRP A 135 10.03 15.49 -15.79
C TRP A 135 10.42 16.91 -16.25
N HIS A 136 10.69 17.85 -15.33
CA HIS A 136 11.18 19.19 -15.67
C HIS A 136 12.71 19.28 -15.88
N SER A 137 13.40 18.15 -15.96
CA SER A 137 14.87 18.06 -16.04
C SER A 137 15.41 17.71 -17.44
N THR A 138 14.62 17.86 -18.51
CA THR A 138 15.08 17.67 -19.91
C THR A 138 15.07 18.95 -20.70
#